data_AF-A0A1B8P7H8-F1
#
_entry.id   AF-A0A1B8P7H8-F1
#
_cell.length_a   1.000
_cell.length_b   1.000
_cell.length_c   1.000
_cell.angle_alpha   90.00
_cell.angle_beta   90.00
_cell.angle_gamma   90.00
#
_symmetry.space_group_name_H-M   'P 1'
#
loop_
_entity.id
_entity.type
_entity.pdbx_description
1 polymer ?
#
loop_
_entity_poly.entity_id
_entity_poly.type
_entity_poly.pdbx_seq_one_letter_code
_entity_poly.pdbx_strand_id
1 'polypeptide(L)'
;MYNMLIPFLVLLGTFIPPFGGVIMADFWIRYRGRYPVIAEVSLPNFNWVGLGAYGLGSMGALFSPVLPPLVGIIIAALAYAILLACFRGVTATNVAKG
;
A
#
# COMPACT_ATOMS: atom_id res chain seq x y z
N MET A 1 -20.07 12.80 -23.98
CA MET A 1 -18.92 12.88 -23.03
C MET A 1 -19.31 12.54 -21.59
N TYR A 2 -20.56 12.74 -21.13
CA TYR A 2 -21.01 12.28 -19.79
C TYR A 2 -21.00 10.75 -19.60
N ASN A 3 -21.09 9.98 -20.68
CA ASN A 3 -21.16 8.51 -20.65
C ASN A 3 -19.89 7.86 -20.06
N MET A 4 -18.74 8.55 -20.10
CA MET A 4 -17.47 8.05 -19.57
C MET A 4 -17.15 8.57 -18.16
N LEU A 5 -17.90 9.56 -17.67
CA LEU A 5 -17.68 10.12 -16.34
C LEU A 5 -18.02 9.09 -15.25
N ILE A 6 -19.17 8.41 -15.37
CA ILE A 6 -19.59 7.42 -14.35
C ILE A 6 -18.60 6.25 -14.29
N PRO A 7 -18.21 5.59 -15.39
CA PRO A 7 -17.17 4.55 -15.37
C PRO A 7 -15.84 5.04 -14.80
N PHE A 8 -15.43 6.27 -15.12
CA PHE A 8 -14.21 6.87 -14.59
C PHE A 8 -14.27 7.06 -13.07
N LEU A 9 -15.40 7.54 -12.54
CA LEU A 9 -15.60 7.70 -11.09
C LEU A 9 -15.65 6.35 -10.36
N VAL A 10 -16.25 5.32 -10.98
CA VAL A 10 -16.24 3.96 -10.44
C VAL A 10 -14.82 3.39 -10.41
N LEU A 11 -14.04 3.62 -11.48
CA LEU A 11 -12.64 3.25 -11.55
C LEU A 11 -11.86 3.94 -10.43
N LEU A 12 -11.91 5.26 -10.33
CA LEU A 12 -11.26 6.01 -9.26
C LEU A 12 -11.67 5.52 -7.87
N GLY A 13 -12.97 5.32 -7.65
CA GLY A 13 -13.51 4.79 -6.40
C GLY A 13 -13.02 3.40 -6.05
N THR A 14 -12.55 2.62 -7.02
CA THR A 14 -11.97 1.27 -6.82
C THR A 14 -10.48 1.33 -6.52
N PHE A 15 -9.74 2.23 -7.17
CA PHE A 15 -8.27 2.31 -7.06
C PHE A 15 -7.74 3.27 -5.99
N ILE A 16 -8.48 4.33 -5.64
CA ILE A 16 -8.08 5.24 -4.56
C ILE A 16 -8.03 4.54 -3.18
N PRO A 17 -9.00 3.69 -2.81
CA PRO A 17 -9.02 3.08 -1.47
C PRO A 17 -7.83 2.13 -1.17
N PRO A 18 -7.40 1.22 -2.06
CA PRO A 18 -6.18 0.43 -1.86
C PRO A 18 -4.95 1.29 -1.53
N PHE A 19 -4.80 2.45 -2.16
CA PHE A 19 -3.70 3.38 -1.88
C PHE A 19 -3.76 3.90 -0.44
N GLY A 20 -4.94 4.30 0.02
CA GLY A 20 -5.18 4.65 1.43
C GLY A 20 -4.85 3.50 2.39
N GLY A 21 -5.20 2.27 2.03
CA GLY A 21 -4.86 1.06 2.80
C GLY A 21 -3.36 0.86 2.99
N VAL A 22 -2.56 1.07 1.93
CA VAL A 22 -1.09 1.03 2.02
C VAL A 22 -0.56 2.10 2.96
N ILE A 23 -1.02 3.35 2.83
CA ILE A 23 -0.55 4.45 3.69
C ILE A 23 -0.91 4.20 5.16
N MET A 24 -2.13 3.76 5.44
CA MET A 24 -2.56 3.44 6.79
C MET A 24 -1.70 2.31 7.40
N ALA A 25 -1.41 1.27 6.61
CA ALA A 25 -0.54 0.18 7.04
C ALA A 25 0.91 0.65 7.26
N ASP A 26 1.44 1.50 6.38
CA ASP A 26 2.77 2.10 6.55
C ASP A 26 2.85 2.90 7.87
N PHE A 27 1.87 3.77 8.13
CA PHE A 27 1.83 4.58 9.34
C PHE A 27 1.79 3.72 10.62
N TRP A 28 0.87 2.75 10.70
CA TRP A 28 0.69 1.95 11.91
C TRP A 28 1.76 0.86 12.10
N ILE A 29 2.16 0.19 11.02
CA ILE A 29 3.04 -0.99 11.10
C ILE A 29 4.51 -0.57 11.05
N ARG A 30 4.90 0.25 10.07
CA ARG A 30 6.30 0.62 9.87
C ARG A 30 6.77 1.67 10.87
N TYR A 31 5.94 2.69 11.10
CA TYR A 31 6.27 3.85 11.91
C TYR A 31 5.55 3.92 13.25
N ARG A 32 4.74 2.89 13.58
CA ARG A 32 4.08 2.75 14.89
C ARG A 32 3.27 3.99 15.30
N GLY A 33 2.67 4.65 14.32
CA GLY A 33 1.86 5.85 14.51
C GLY A 33 2.65 7.15 14.70
N ARG A 34 3.97 7.16 14.47
CA ARG A 34 4.81 8.36 14.59
C ARG A 34 5.74 8.49 13.39
N TYR A 35 5.33 9.28 12.41
CA TYR A 35 6.20 9.65 11.31
C TYR A 35 7.29 10.63 11.77
N PRO A 36 8.55 10.47 11.30
CA PRO A 36 9.60 11.43 11.55
C PRO A 36 9.33 12.74 10.81
N VAL A 37 9.96 13.83 11.27
CA VAL A 37 9.86 15.13 10.61
C VAL A 37 10.46 15.04 9.21
N ILE A 38 9.74 15.53 8.21
CA ILE A 38 10.14 15.41 6.78
C ILE A 38 11.49 16.08 6.53
N ALA A 39 11.80 17.17 7.25
CA ALA A 39 13.07 17.88 7.16
C ALA A 39 14.28 17.07 7.67
N GLU A 40 14.03 16.03 8.48
CA GLU A 40 15.07 15.25 9.16
C GLU A 40 15.26 13.86 8.53
N VAL A 41 14.46 13.50 7.51
CA VAL A 41 14.49 12.15 6.93
C VAL A 41 14.79 12.19 5.44
N SER A 42 15.76 11.38 5.01
CA SER A 42 15.97 11.11 3.60
C SER A 42 14.90 10.12 3.12
N LEU A 43 13.91 10.62 2.38
CA LEU A 43 12.88 9.78 1.79
C LEU A 43 13.43 9.06 0.55
N PRO A 44 13.19 7.76 0.39
CA PRO A 44 13.51 7.08 -0.86
C PRO A 44 12.62 7.62 -1.98
N ASN A 45 13.17 7.73 -3.20
CA ASN A 45 12.42 8.21 -4.36
C ASN A 45 11.18 7.36 -4.65
N PHE A 46 11.24 6.05 -4.37
CA PHE A 46 10.13 5.12 -4.57
C PHE A 46 10.02 4.13 -3.39
N ASN A 47 8.80 4.01 -2.86
CA ASN A 47 8.47 2.95 -1.92
C ASN A 47 7.97 1.71 -2.68
N TRP A 48 8.91 0.85 -3.11
CA TRP A 48 8.60 -0.37 -3.86
C TRP A 48 7.70 -1.34 -3.08
N VAL A 49 7.86 -1.41 -1.75
CA VAL A 49 7.01 -2.23 -0.87
C VAL A 49 5.57 -1.74 -0.91
N GLY A 50 5.39 -0.42 -0.77
CA GLY A 50 4.09 0.22 -0.89
C GLY A 50 3.47 0.06 -2.28
N LEU A 51 4.27 0.21 -3.33
CA LEU A 51 3.80 0.08 -4.72
C LEU A 51 3.37 -1.35 -5.03
N GLY A 52 4.13 -2.35 -4.59
CA GLY A 52 3.76 -3.77 -4.72
C GLY A 52 2.48 -4.11 -3.96
N ALA A 53 2.36 -3.63 -2.73
CA ALA A 53 1.15 -3.81 -1.92
C ALA A 53 -0.08 -3.15 -2.55
N TYR A 54 0.08 -1.94 -3.11
CA TYR A 54 -0.96 -1.23 -3.82
C TYR A 54 -1.42 -1.99 -5.07
N GLY A 55 -0.48 -2.54 -5.85
CA GLY A 55 -0.80 -3.37 -7.01
C GLY A 55 -1.63 -4.59 -6.62
N LEU A 56 -1.20 -5.32 -5.57
CA LEU A 56 -1.93 -6.48 -5.06
C LEU A 56 -3.32 -6.12 -4.54
N GLY A 57 -3.44 -5.03 -3.77
CA GLY A 57 -4.74 -4.53 -3.29
C GLY A 57 -5.67 -4.12 -4.43
N SER A 58 -5.14 -3.47 -5.45
CA SER A 58 -5.90 -3.07 -6.64
C SER A 58 -6.39 -4.27 -7.46
N MET A 59 -5.54 -5.28 -7.64
CA MET A 59 -5.96 -6.55 -8.26
C MET A 59 -7.04 -7.24 -7.43
N GLY A 60 -6.87 -7.27 -6.11
CA GLY A 60 -7.87 -7.79 -5.18
C GLY A 60 -9.21 -7.07 -5.27
N ALA A 61 -9.19 -5.74 -5.43
CA ALA A 61 -10.39 -4.94 -5.64
C ALA A 61 -11.08 -5.29 -6.97
N LEU A 62 -10.32 -5.39 -8.08
CA LEU A 62 -10.87 -5.67 -9.41
C LEU A 62 -11.59 -7.02 -9.49
N PHE A 63 -11.07 -8.05 -8.83
CA PHE A 63 -11.64 -9.40 -8.88
C PHE A 63 -12.64 -9.67 -7.75
N SER A 64 -12.89 -8.71 -6.86
CA SER A 64 -13.78 -8.92 -5.72
C SER A 64 -15.25 -8.80 -6.12
N PRO A 65 -16.08 -9.81 -5.83
CA PRO A 65 -17.53 -9.71 -5.97
C PRO A 65 -18.20 -8.91 -4.84
N VAL A 66 -17.47 -8.64 -3.75
CA VAL A 66 -17.94 -7.91 -2.56
C VAL A 66 -17.23 -6.56 -2.48
N LEU A 67 -17.96 -5.48 -2.16
CA LEU A 67 -17.48 -4.08 -2.03
C LEU A 67 -16.00 -3.90 -2.42
N PRO A 68 -15.69 -3.72 -3.73
CA PRO A 68 -14.31 -3.66 -4.25
C PRO A 68 -13.38 -2.72 -3.47
N PRO A 69 -13.82 -1.51 -3.06
CA PRO A 69 -13.03 -0.61 -2.22
C PRO A 69 -12.52 -1.24 -0.92
N LEU A 70 -13.41 -1.96 -0.21
CA LEU A 70 -13.12 -2.50 1.12
C LEU A 70 -12.13 -3.66 1.03
N VAL A 71 -12.35 -4.57 0.09
CA VAL A 71 -11.45 -5.70 -0.17
C VAL A 71 -10.08 -5.20 -0.61
N GLY A 72 -10.06 -4.16 -1.46
CA GLY A 72 -8.83 -3.50 -1.88
C GLY A 72 -8.02 -2.92 -0.72
N ILE A 73 -8.65 -2.21 0.22
CA ILE A 73 -8.00 -1.69 1.43
C ILE A 73 -7.38 -2.84 2.25
N ILE A 74 -8.14 -3.89 2.53
CA ILE A 74 -7.72 -5.00 3.39
C ILE A 74 -6.54 -5.74 2.76
N ILE A 75 -6.64 -6.09 1.47
CA ILE A 75 -5.57 -6.78 0.75
C ILE A 75 -4.32 -5.91 0.66
N ALA A 76 -4.46 -4.61 0.36
CA ALA A 76 -3.34 -3.68 0.32
C ALA A 76 -2.62 -3.60 1.68
N ALA A 77 -3.38 -3.47 2.77
CA ALA A 77 -2.81 -3.37 4.12
C ALA A 77 -2.08 -4.65 4.54
N LEU A 78 -2.69 -5.82 4.27
CA LEU A 78 -2.08 -7.13 4.57
C LEU A 78 -0.84 -7.39 3.71
N ALA A 79 -0.92 -7.13 2.40
CA ALA A 79 0.20 -7.27 1.48
C ALA A 79 1.37 -6.37 1.90
N TYR A 80 1.09 -5.13 2.29
CA TYR A 80 2.11 -4.22 2.81
C TYR A 80 2.77 -4.77 4.08
N ALA A 81 1.98 -5.27 5.03
CA ALA A 81 2.50 -5.86 6.27
C ALA A 81 3.42 -7.06 6.00
N ILE A 82 3.01 -7.97 5.12
CA ILE A 82 3.77 -9.17 4.75
C ILE A 82 5.05 -8.79 4.01
N LEU A 83 4.95 -7.95 2.98
CA LEU A 83 6.12 -7.50 2.21
C LEU A 83 7.11 -6.77 3.12
N LEU A 84 6.63 -5.88 3.99
CA LEU A 84 7.46 -5.18 4.95
C LEU A 84 8.18 -6.15 5.89
N ALA A 85 7.49 -7.19 6.40
CA ALA A 85 8.11 -8.21 7.24
C ALA A 85 9.21 -8.99 6.49
N CYS A 86 8.94 -9.41 5.25
CA CYS A 86 9.91 -10.10 4.40
C CYS A 86 11.16 -9.25 4.15
N PHE A 87 10.98 -7.97 3.74
CA PHE A 87 12.11 -7.09 3.42
C PHE A 87 12.89 -6.65 4.66
N ARG A 88 12.23 -6.45 5.82
CA ARG A 88 12.94 -6.16 7.09
C ARG A 88 13.82 -7.33 7.53
N GLY A 89 13.35 -8.57 7.34
CA GLY A 89 14.14 -9.78 7.63
C GLY A 89 15.41 -9.87 6.80
N VAL A 90 15.33 -9.54 5.50
CA VAL A 90 16.48 -9.56 4.57
C VAL A 90 17.57 -8.56 4.98
N THR A 91 17.20 -7.35 5.43
CA THR A 91 18.19 -6.34 5.81
C THR A 91 18.95 -6.71 7.09
N ALA A 92 18.28 -7.34 8.07
CA ALA A 92 18.92 -7.79 9.30
C ALA A 92 19.96 -8.91 9.06
N THR A 93 19.71 -9.80 8.10
CA THR A 93 20.65 -10.89 7.76
C THR A 93 21.92 -10.44 7.05
N ASN A 94 21.91 -9.30 6.35
CA ASN A 94 23.10 -8.80 5.64
C ASN A 94 24.10 -8.07 6.56
N VAL A 95 23.66 -7.53 7.70
CA VAL A 95 24.57 -6.86 8.66
C VAL A 95 25.34 -7.88 9.52
N ALA A 96 24.80 -9.07 9.75
CA ALA A 96 25.44 -10.11 10.56
C ALA A 96 26.57 -10.87 9.84
N LYS A 97 26.88 -10.52 8.58
CA LYS A 97 27.91 -11.16 7.76
C LYS A 97 29.01 -10.20 7.27
N GLY A 98 29.03 -8.96 7.75
CA GLY A 98 30.02 -7.92 7.40
C GLY A 98 31.11 -7.80 8.45
#